data_AF-A0A538H305-F1
#
_entry.id   AF-A0A538H305-F1
#
_cell.length_a   1.000
_cell.length_b   1.000
_cell.length_c   1.000
_cell.angle_alpha   90.00
_cell.angle_beta   90.00
_cell.angle_gamma   90.00
#
_symmetry.space_group_name_H-M   'P 1'
#
loop_
_entity.id
_entity.type
_entity.pdbx_description
1 polymer ?
#
loop_
_entity_poly.entity_id
_entity_poly.type
_entity_poly.pdbx_seq_one_letter_code
_entity_poly.pdbx_strand_id
1 'polypeptide(L)' 'MSICINCDTCLRHCPTQFGAIFNHGIDVIILPELCSGCEKCLPPVCPVDCIVPDPDWNPSPDDWWQHPFGPEDPYD' A
#
# COMPACT_ATOMS: atom_id res chain seq x y z
N MET A 1 4.58 -12.62 -14.31
CA MET A 1 5.26 -12.95 -13.04
C MET A 1 4.78 -11.92 -12.04
N SER A 2 4.01 -12.31 -11.03
CA SER A 2 3.26 -11.43 -10.12
C SER A 2 3.98 -11.24 -8.79
N ILE A 3 5.26 -10.93 -8.85
CA ILE A 3 6.09 -10.67 -7.66
C ILE A 3 6.31 -9.16 -7.54
N CYS A 4 6.15 -8.61 -6.34
CA CYS A 4 6.44 -7.21 -6.10
C CYS A 4 7.92 -6.92 -6.40
N ILE A 5 8.18 -5.81 -7.08
CA ILE A 5 9.54 -5.35 -7.45
C ILE A 5 9.89 -3.99 -6.81
N ASN A 6 9.12 -3.56 -5.82
CA ASN A 6 9.31 -2.30 -5.10
C ASN A 6 9.45 -1.07 -6.02
N CYS A 7 8.51 -0.91 -6.97
CA CYS A 7 8.53 0.17 -7.97
C CYS A 7 7.82 1.47 -7.52
N ASP A 8 7.22 1.46 -6.32
CA ASP A 8 6.48 2.57 -5.70
C ASP A 8 5.30 3.14 -6.53
N THR A 9 4.88 2.49 -7.61
CA THR A 9 3.80 3.02 -8.46
C THR A 9 2.44 2.96 -7.77
N CYS A 10 2.15 1.88 -7.03
CA CYS A 10 0.92 1.75 -6.24
C CYS A 10 0.84 2.81 -5.13
N LEU A 11 1.94 3.02 -4.41
CA LEU A 11 2.09 4.05 -3.37
C LEU A 11 1.79 5.44 -3.93
N ARG A 12 2.42 5.83 -5.05
CA ARG A 12 2.19 7.14 -5.70
C ARG A 12 0.77 7.36 -6.21
N HIS A 13 0.00 6.28 -6.44
CA HIS A 13 -1.40 6.37 -6.88
C HIS A 13 -2.40 6.20 -5.72
N CYS A 14 -1.93 5.80 -4.54
CA CYS A 14 -2.75 5.79 -3.34
C CYS A 14 -3.13 7.24 -2.98
N PRO A 15 -4.41 7.58 -2.76
CA PRO A 15 -4.78 8.93 -2.39
C PRO A 15 -4.14 9.34 -1.06
N THR A 16 -3.45 10.48 -1.05
CA THR A 16 -2.70 11.00 0.12
C THR A 16 -3.57 11.19 1.35
N GLN A 17 -4.84 11.57 1.17
CA GLN A 17 -5.81 11.74 2.26
C GLN A 17 -6.08 10.45 3.07
N PHE A 18 -5.73 9.28 2.50
CA PHE A 18 -5.86 7.97 3.13
C PHE A 18 -4.50 7.41 3.51
N GLY A 19 -3.51 7.53 2.60
CA GLY A 19 -2.12 7.13 2.87
C GLY A 19 -2.01 5.68 3.32
N ALA A 20 -2.52 4.73 2.53
CA ALA A 20 -2.69 3.35 2.99
C ALA A 20 -1.54 2.39 2.62
N ILE A 21 -0.61 2.80 1.77
CA ILE A 21 0.45 1.91 1.22
C ILE A 21 1.82 2.41 1.65
N PHE A 22 2.65 1.55 2.23
CA PHE A 22 3.96 1.91 2.77
C PHE A 22 5.05 0.92 2.33
N ASN A 23 6.28 1.41 2.28
CA ASN A 23 7.45 0.55 2.14
C ASN A 23 7.86 0.04 3.52
N HIS A 24 8.04 -1.27 3.65
CA HIS A 24 8.44 -1.96 4.88
C HIS A 24 9.69 -2.80 4.60
N GLY A 25 10.86 -2.18 4.69
CA GLY A 25 12.12 -2.80 4.29
C GLY A 25 12.16 -3.05 2.78
N ILE A 26 12.16 -4.33 2.37
CA ILE A 26 12.12 -4.73 0.95
C ILE A 26 10.71 -5.00 0.44
N ASP A 27 9.74 -5.04 1.35
CA ASP A 27 8.35 -5.34 1.06
C ASP A 27 7.51 -4.06 0.98
N VAL A 28 6.34 -4.19 0.36
CA VAL A 28 5.29 -3.15 0.36
C VAL A 28 4.13 -3.68 1.16
N ILE A 29 3.67 -2.92 2.16
CA ILE A 29 2.52 -3.25 2.99
C ILE A 29 1.36 -2.31 2.71
N ILE A 30 0.15 -2.78 3.01
CA ILE A 30 -1.08 -2.01 2.91
C ILE A 30 -1.76 -2.08 4.27
N LEU A 31 -2.08 -0.93 4.87
CA LEU A 31 -2.94 -0.84 6.04
C LEU A 31 -4.41 -0.80 5.57
N PRO A 32 -5.15 -1.93 5.64
CA PRO A 32 -6.52 -1.97 5.13
C PRO A 32 -7.45 -1.01 5.87
N GLU A 33 -7.16 -0.64 7.11
CA GLU A 33 -7.92 0.32 7.92
C GLU A 33 -7.85 1.75 7.36
N LEU A 34 -6.78 2.08 6.65
CA LEU A 34 -6.61 3.34 5.94
C LEU A 34 -7.08 3.24 4.49
N CYS A 35 -7.22 2.03 3.93
CA CYS A 35 -7.58 1.82 2.54
C CYS A 35 -9.05 2.15 2.27
N SER A 36 -9.31 3.07 1.34
CA SER A 36 -10.68 3.44 0.96
C SER A 36 -11.32 2.50 -0.09
N GLY A 37 -10.61 1.47 -0.54
CA GLY A 37 -11.04 0.61 -1.65
C GLY A 37 -11.18 1.34 -2.99
N CYS A 38 -10.39 2.40 -3.24
CA CYS A 38 -10.54 3.23 -4.47
C CYS A 38 -10.02 2.60 -5.76
N GLU A 39 -9.36 1.44 -5.68
CA GLU A 39 -8.83 0.68 -6.82
C GLU A 39 -7.78 1.38 -7.69
N LYS A 40 -7.34 2.60 -7.36
CA LYS A 40 -6.36 3.37 -8.15
C LYS A 40 -4.96 2.74 -8.23
N CYS A 41 -4.62 1.85 -7.31
CA CYS A 41 -3.35 1.15 -7.29
C CYS A 41 -3.38 -0.19 -8.06
N LEU A 42 -4.57 -0.64 -8.51
CA LEU A 42 -4.76 -1.88 -9.25
C LEU A 42 -4.31 -1.75 -10.72
N PRO A 43 -4.28 -2.85 -11.50
CA PRO A 43 -3.89 -2.80 -12.90
C PRO A 43 -4.69 -1.73 -13.67
N PRO A 44 -4.04 -0.95 -14.55
CA PRO A 44 -2.70 -1.15 -15.11
C PRO A 44 -1.57 -0.48 -14.33
N VAL A 45 -1.80 0.01 -13.11
CA VAL A 45 -0.85 0.84 -12.35
C VAL A 45 0.32 0.02 -11.80
N CYS A 46 0.07 -1.18 -11.31
CA CYS A 46 1.14 -2.10 -10.93
C CYS A 46 1.70 -2.78 -12.18
N PRO A 47 2.98 -2.58 -12.56
CA PRO A 47 3.53 -3.12 -13.81
C PRO A 47 3.68 -4.65 -13.83
N VAL A 48 3.54 -5.28 -12.66
CA VAL A 48 3.70 -6.72 -12.45
C VAL A 48 2.45 -7.36 -11.88
N ASP A 49 1.34 -6.63 -11.76
CA ASP A 49 0.07 -7.11 -11.19
C ASP A 49 0.25 -7.86 -9.84
N CYS A 50 1.11 -7.35 -8.96
CA CYS A 50 1.36 -7.95 -7.65
C CYS A 50 0.37 -7.52 -6.56
N ILE A 51 -0.49 -6.53 -6.84
CA ILE A 51 -1.53 -6.02 -5.94
C ILE A 51 -2.91 -6.41 -6.49
N VAL A 52 -3.76 -6.90 -5.60
CA VAL A 52 -5.11 -7.40 -5.93
C VAL A 52 -6.12 -6.91 -4.89
N PRO A 53 -7.42 -6.83 -5.24
CA PRO A 53 -8.47 -6.63 -4.25
C PRO A 53 -8.48 -7.76 -3.21
N ASP A 54 -8.63 -7.40 -1.94
CA ASP A 54 -8.83 -8.34 -0.84
C ASP A 54 -10.17 -8.02 -0.13
N PRO A 55 -11.29 -8.65 -0.55
CA PRO A 55 -12.59 -8.41 0.07
C PRO A 55 -12.68 -9.01 1.49
N ASP A 56 -11.80 -9.94 1.84
CA ASP A 56 -11.77 -10.67 3.10
C ASP A 56 -10.60 -10.21 3.98
N TRP A 57 -10.20 -8.94 3.83
CA TRP A 57 -9.06 -8.36 4.54
C TRP A 57 -9.17 -8.54 6.06
N ASN A 58 -8.01 -8.68 6.70
CA ASN A 58 -7.90 -8.84 8.14
C ASN A 58 -7.12 -7.66 8.74
N PRO A 59 -7.39 -7.24 9.99
CA PRO A 59 -6.66 -6.12 10.61
C PRO A 59 -5.15 -6.30 10.57
N SER A 60 -4.47 -5.17 10.37
CA SER A 60 -3.03 -5.10 10.28
C SER A 60 -2.35 -5.42 11.62
N PRO A 61 -1.16 -6.06 11.59
CA PRO A 61 -0.30 -6.17 12.76
C PRO A 61 0.07 -4.81 13.38
N ASP A 62 0.22 -4.76 14.71
CA ASP A 62 0.51 -3.52 15.45
C ASP A 62 1.82 -2.84 14.99
N ASP A 63 2.82 -3.60 14.54
CA ASP A 63 4.09 -3.06 14.07
C ASP A 63 3.99 -2.26 12.75
N TRP A 64 2.94 -2.50 11.95
CA TRP A 64 2.71 -1.76 10.71
C TRP A 64 2.22 -0.33 10.97
N TRP A 65 1.65 -0.06 12.14
CA TRP A 65 1.21 1.27 12.55
C TRP A 65 2.36 2.24 12.90
N GLN A 66 3.61 1.78 12.81
CA GLN A 66 4.79 2.63 12.99
C GLN A 66 5.14 3.48 11.76
N HIS A 67 4.57 3.17 10.58
CA HIS A 67 4.85 3.90 9.34
C HIS A 67 4.01 5.16 9.17
N PRO A 68 2.67 5.12 9.33
CA PRO A 68 1.84 6.32 9.17
C PRO A 68 2.20 7.41 10.16
N PHE A 69 2.20 8.66 9.71
CA PHE A 69 2.51 9.86 10.50
C PHE A 69 3.92 9.84 11.14
N GLY A 70 4.78 8.94 10.65
CA GLY A 70 6.17 8.83 11.04
C GLY A 70 7.07 9.78 10.24
N PRO A 71 8.35 9.92 10.63
CA PRO A 71 9.31 10.78 9.92
C PRO A 71 9.64 10.32 8.49
N GLU A 72 9.30 9.08 8.14
CA GLU A 72 9.50 8.49 6.81
C GLU A 72 8.16 8.26 6.08
N ASP A 73 7.06 8.86 6.56
CA ASP A 73 5.76 8.76 5.89
C ASP A 73 5.82 9.40 4.50
N PRO A 74 5.57 8.64 3.42
CA PRO A 74 5.64 9.17 2.05
C PRO A 74 4.47 10.10 1.67
N TYR A 75 3.48 10.27 2.56
CA TYR A 75 2.28 11.09 2.32
C TYR A 75 2.29 12.44 3.05
N ASP A 76 3.27 12.70 3.93
CA ASP A 76 3.44 13.94 4.70
C ASP A 76 4.28 15.01 3.97
#